data_AF-K1RV74-F1
#
_entry.id   AF-K1RV74-F1
#
_cell.length_a   1.000
_cell.length_b   1.000
_cell.length_c   1.000
_cell.angle_alpha   90.00
_cell.angle_beta   90.00
_cell.angle_gamma   90.00
#
_symmetry.space_group_name_H-M   'P 1'
#
loop_
_entity.id
_entity.type
_entity.pdbx_description
1 polymer ?
#
loop_
_entity_poly.entity_id
_entity_poly.type
_entity_poly.pdbx_seq_one_letter_code
_entity_poly.pdbx_strand_id
1 'polypeptide(L)'
;IVSAIRSISPYPIHIERFPSDAYGCCNFAEQRIFVQPDMSQAQTIKTMIHEVSHAKLHAPIEDDDGETPTQRKRRSVREMEAESVAYVVCQHFGIDTADYSFGYVAGWSHGKDLSQLKASLELIRNTAAELIDGIDPPKELPPPTQKKQRTKRRNAYERS
;
A
#
# COMPACT_ATOMS: atom_id res chain seq x y z
N ILE A 1 -2.76 -11.01 -8.97
CA ILE A 1 -2.56 -10.17 -7.76
C ILE A 1 -1.57 -10.78 -6.76
N VAL A 2 -1.79 -11.97 -6.17
CA VAL A 2 -0.90 -12.57 -5.15
C VAL A 2 0.57 -12.67 -5.59
N SER A 3 0.83 -13.13 -6.81
CA SER A 3 2.20 -13.19 -7.36
C SER A 3 2.85 -11.81 -7.49
N ALA A 4 2.06 -10.78 -7.84
CA ALA A 4 2.57 -9.42 -7.97
C ALA A 4 2.92 -8.85 -6.58
N ILE A 5 2.06 -9.06 -5.57
CA ILE A 5 2.34 -8.68 -4.18
C ILE A 5 3.65 -9.31 -3.68
N ARG A 6 3.86 -10.61 -3.95
CA ARG A 6 5.11 -11.31 -3.63
C ARG A 6 6.33 -10.67 -4.31
N SER A 7 6.18 -10.22 -5.56
CA SER A 7 7.26 -9.63 -6.34
C SER A 7 7.67 -8.23 -5.85
N ILE A 8 6.73 -7.45 -5.31
CA ILE A 8 7.00 -6.07 -4.86
C ILE A 8 7.28 -5.96 -3.37
N SER A 9 7.13 -7.05 -2.63
CA SER A 9 7.35 -7.12 -1.19
C SER A 9 8.84 -6.94 -0.88
N PRO A 10 9.21 -6.07 0.10
CA PRO A 10 10.59 -5.97 0.57
C PRO A 10 11.12 -7.28 1.17
N TYR A 11 10.22 -8.08 1.77
CA TYR A 11 10.54 -9.34 2.45
C TYR A 11 9.83 -10.54 1.79
N PRO A 12 10.43 -11.73 1.77
CA PRO A 12 9.74 -12.94 1.32
C PRO A 12 8.48 -13.21 2.16
N ILE A 13 7.40 -13.57 1.47
CA ILE A 13 6.10 -13.89 2.07
C ILE A 13 5.95 -15.40 2.20
N HIS A 14 5.66 -15.89 3.40
CA HIS A 14 5.40 -17.28 3.73
C HIS A 14 3.94 -17.46 4.10
N ILE A 15 3.23 -18.37 3.43
CA ILE A 15 1.85 -18.73 3.79
C ILE A 15 1.93 -20.05 4.55
N GLU A 16 2.01 -19.95 5.88
CA GLU A 16 2.21 -21.09 6.78
C GLU A 16 1.71 -20.75 8.18
N ARG A 17 1.43 -21.79 8.97
CA ARG A 17 0.95 -21.60 10.34
C ARG A 17 2.09 -21.14 11.24
N PHE A 18 1.82 -20.11 12.04
CA PHE A 18 2.73 -19.60 13.07
C PHE A 18 1.98 -19.42 14.41
N PRO A 19 2.67 -19.45 15.57
CA PRO A 19 2.05 -19.45 16.89
C PRO A 19 1.56 -18.05 17.29
N SER A 20 0.52 -17.56 16.62
CA SER A 20 -0.15 -16.29 16.91
C SER A 20 -1.59 -16.34 16.44
N ASP A 21 -2.47 -15.62 17.15
CA ASP A 21 -3.86 -15.41 16.74
C ASP A 21 -4.00 -14.34 15.63
N ALA A 22 -2.90 -13.67 15.28
CA ALA A 22 -2.88 -12.72 14.16
C ALA A 22 -2.95 -13.44 12.81
N TYR A 23 -3.59 -12.81 11.84
CA TYR A 23 -3.66 -13.32 10.46
C TYR A 23 -2.31 -13.22 9.72
N GLY A 24 -1.45 -12.28 10.11
CA GLY A 24 -0.14 -12.08 9.51
C GLY A 24 0.85 -11.48 10.50
N CYS A 25 2.12 -11.49 10.12
CA CYS A 25 3.20 -10.89 10.90
C CYS A 25 4.38 -10.50 10.00
N CYS A 26 4.73 -9.22 10.00
CA CYS A 26 6.00 -8.71 9.49
C CYS A 26 7.09 -8.84 10.56
N ASN A 27 7.93 -9.87 10.44
CA ASN A 27 9.07 -10.09 11.32
C ASN A 27 10.30 -9.33 10.79
N PHE A 28 10.60 -8.18 11.40
CA PHE A 28 11.75 -7.34 11.04
C PHE A 28 13.10 -7.97 11.39
N ALA A 29 13.17 -8.84 12.41
CA ALA A 29 14.41 -9.48 12.82
C ALA A 29 14.85 -10.54 11.79
N GLU A 30 13.89 -11.33 11.29
CA GLU A 30 14.14 -12.33 10.24
C GLU A 30 14.01 -11.77 8.81
N GLN A 31 13.52 -10.54 8.67
CA GLN A 31 13.16 -9.92 7.39
C GLN A 31 12.22 -10.83 6.58
N ARG A 32 11.15 -11.30 7.22
CA ARG A 32 10.16 -12.23 6.65
C ARG A 32 8.74 -11.77 6.97
N ILE A 33 7.82 -12.07 6.07
CA ILE A 33 6.39 -11.90 6.30
C ILE A 33 5.73 -13.27 6.40
N PHE A 34 4.96 -13.50 7.45
CA PHE A 34 4.12 -14.69 7.62
C PHE A 34 2.66 -14.32 7.43
N VAL A 35 1.89 -15.21 6.80
CA VAL A 35 0.45 -15.10 6.61
C VAL A 35 -0.18 -16.45 6.91
N GLN A 36 -1.24 -16.46 7.71
CA GLN A 36 -1.94 -17.70 8.06
C GLN A 36 -2.53 -18.35 6.79
N PRO A 37 -2.48 -19.69 6.67
CA PRO A 37 -3.14 -20.40 5.58
C PRO A 37 -4.66 -20.46 5.81
N ASP A 38 -5.37 -21.03 4.83
CA ASP A 38 -6.80 -21.41 4.94
C ASP A 38 -7.79 -20.23 5.14
N MET A 39 -7.35 -18.99 4.95
CA MET A 39 -8.23 -17.81 4.93
C MET A 39 -8.91 -17.60 3.57
N SER A 40 -9.95 -16.76 3.52
CA SER A 40 -10.54 -16.34 2.25
C SER A 40 -9.51 -15.62 1.37
N GLN A 41 -9.71 -15.60 0.05
CA GLN A 41 -8.80 -14.91 -0.87
C GLN A 41 -8.70 -13.41 -0.55
N ALA A 42 -9.84 -12.76 -0.26
CA ALA A 42 -9.89 -11.35 0.12
C ALA A 42 -9.09 -11.08 1.41
N GLN A 43 -9.31 -11.89 2.45
CA GLN A 43 -8.58 -11.77 3.71
C GLN A 43 -7.08 -12.03 3.53
N THR A 44 -6.70 -13.02 2.71
CA THR A 44 -5.30 -13.31 2.39
C THR A 44 -4.62 -12.13 1.71
N ILE A 45 -5.25 -11.56 0.69
CA ILE A 45 -4.70 -10.41 -0.05
C ILE A 45 -4.59 -9.19 0.87
N LYS A 46 -5.63 -8.90 1.66
CA LYS A 46 -5.60 -7.85 2.67
C LYS A 46 -4.39 -8.01 3.58
N THR A 47 -4.26 -9.18 4.22
CA THR A 47 -3.21 -9.43 5.19
C THR A 47 -1.84 -9.30 4.55
N MET A 48 -1.65 -9.83 3.33
CA MET A 48 -0.39 -9.64 2.61
C MET A 48 -0.07 -8.16 2.38
N ILE A 49 -1.03 -7.35 1.95
CA ILE A 49 -0.81 -5.92 1.70
C ILE A 49 -0.52 -5.18 3.02
N HIS A 50 -1.20 -5.53 4.10
CA HIS A 50 -0.96 -4.97 5.44
C HIS A 50 0.48 -5.21 5.91
N GLU A 51 0.94 -6.46 5.87
CA GLU A 51 2.30 -6.80 6.31
C GLU A 51 3.38 -6.23 5.37
N VAL A 52 3.11 -6.15 4.06
CA VAL A 52 4.00 -5.47 3.11
C VAL A 52 4.06 -3.97 3.40
N SER A 53 2.94 -3.36 3.79
CA SER A 53 2.89 -1.95 4.17
C SER A 53 3.73 -1.70 5.42
N HIS A 54 3.68 -2.59 6.42
CA HIS A 54 4.58 -2.54 7.57
C HIS A 54 6.05 -2.59 7.15
N ALA A 55 6.43 -3.52 6.27
CA ALA A 55 7.80 -3.66 5.78
C ALA A 55 8.29 -2.44 4.96
N LYS A 56 7.39 -1.72 4.27
CA LYS A 56 7.73 -0.52 3.49
C LYS A 56 7.77 0.76 4.32
N LEU A 57 6.84 0.92 5.25
CA LEU A 57 6.66 2.17 6.00
C LEU A 57 7.57 2.27 7.24
N HIS A 58 7.87 1.15 7.89
CA HIS A 58 8.38 1.15 9.26
C HIS A 58 9.73 0.46 9.39
N ALA A 59 10.52 0.95 10.35
CA ALA A 59 11.72 0.28 10.84
C ALA A 59 11.41 -0.55 12.10
N PRO A 60 12.20 -1.59 12.40
CA PRO A 60 12.07 -2.34 13.66
C PRO A 60 11.99 -1.40 14.87
N ILE A 61 11.11 -1.72 15.81
CA ILE A 61 11.10 -1.04 17.11
C ILE A 61 12.13 -1.75 17.98
N GLU A 62 13.02 -1.00 18.62
CA GLU A 62 13.83 -1.53 19.71
C GLU A 62 12.87 -1.84 20.86
N ASP A 63 12.51 -3.12 20.99
CA ASP A 63 11.71 -3.64 22.08
C ASP A 63 12.62 -3.77 23.30
N ASP A 64 12.53 -2.79 24.20
CA ASP A 64 13.05 -2.91 25.57
C ASP A 64 11.97 -3.62 26.42
N ASP A 65 12.36 -4.24 27.54
CA ASP A 65 11.53 -5.17 28.37
C ASP A 65 10.32 -4.54 29.09
N GLY A 66 9.75 -3.47 28.54
CA GLY A 66 8.50 -2.85 28.99
C GLY A 66 7.91 -1.90 27.94
N GLU A 67 6.64 -2.09 27.58
CA GLU A 67 5.97 -1.21 26.62
C GLU A 67 5.57 0.13 27.28
N THR A 68 6.36 1.17 26.98
CA THR A 68 6.05 2.54 27.40
C THR A 68 4.79 3.08 26.71
N PRO A 69 4.07 4.05 27.31
CA PRO A 69 2.95 4.72 26.64
C PRO A 69 3.32 5.33 25.27
N THR A 70 4.57 5.75 25.10
CA THR A 70 5.09 6.29 23.84
C THR A 70 5.25 5.21 22.78
N GLN A 71 5.75 4.03 23.13
CA GLN A 71 5.83 2.87 22.22
C GLN A 71 4.43 2.41 21.81
N ARG A 72 3.46 2.33 22.73
CA ARG A 72 2.05 2.04 22.41
C ARG A 72 1.47 3.01 21.38
N LYS A 73 1.65 4.30 21.61
CA LYS A 73 1.17 5.34 20.69
C LYS A 73 1.81 5.18 19.31
N ARG A 74 3.13 4.94 19.25
CA ARG A 74 3.82 4.69 17.97
C ARG A 74 3.25 3.46 17.26
N ARG A 75 3.09 2.33 17.96
CA ARG A 75 2.51 1.10 17.39
C ARG A 75 1.09 1.35 16.86
N SER A 76 0.23 2.02 17.61
CA SER A 76 -1.13 2.36 17.17
C SER A 76 -1.14 3.21 15.88
N VAL A 77 -0.20 4.16 15.74
CA VAL A 77 -0.08 4.95 14.51
C VAL A 77 0.40 4.09 13.34
N ARG A 78 1.38 3.21 13.57
CA ARG A 78 1.91 2.31 12.54
C ARG A 78 0.85 1.34 12.02
N GLU A 79 0.07 0.73 12.91
CA GLU A 79 -1.05 -0.13 12.53
C GLU A 79 -2.12 0.64 11.76
N MET A 80 -2.45 1.86 12.19
CA MET A 80 -3.39 2.71 11.45
C MET A 80 -2.89 3.01 10.03
N GLU A 81 -1.60 3.35 9.87
CA GLU A 81 -1.02 3.65 8.55
C GLU A 81 -1.02 2.41 7.65
N ALA A 82 -0.57 1.26 8.16
CA ALA A 82 -0.54 -0.01 7.41
C ALA A 82 -1.96 -0.47 7.01
N GLU A 83 -2.92 -0.41 7.93
CA GLU A 83 -4.32 -0.79 7.67
C GLU A 83 -4.96 0.17 6.66
N SER A 84 -4.64 1.46 6.73
CA SER A 84 -5.13 2.47 5.78
C SER A 84 -4.57 2.26 4.38
N VAL A 85 -3.28 1.92 4.25
CA VAL A 85 -2.70 1.53 2.95
C VAL A 85 -3.39 0.28 2.41
N ALA A 86 -3.55 -0.77 3.23
CA ALA A 86 -4.22 -2.00 2.83
C ALA A 86 -5.65 -1.72 2.34
N TYR A 87 -6.39 -0.86 3.04
CA TYR A 87 -7.73 -0.43 2.64
C TYR A 87 -7.72 0.24 1.25
N VAL A 88 -6.89 1.27 1.05
CA VAL A 88 -6.85 2.01 -0.23
C VAL A 88 -6.50 1.09 -1.40
N VAL A 89 -5.50 0.21 -1.22
CA VAL A 89 -5.09 -0.74 -2.26
C VAL A 89 -6.20 -1.76 -2.55
N CYS A 90 -6.83 -2.33 -1.51
CA CYS A 90 -7.94 -3.29 -1.70
C CYS A 90 -9.14 -2.65 -2.41
N GLN A 91 -9.51 -1.42 -2.02
CA GLN A 91 -10.57 -0.66 -2.67
C GLN A 91 -10.27 -0.37 -4.14
N HIS A 92 -9.02 -0.03 -4.48
CA HIS A 92 -8.61 0.18 -5.86
C HIS A 92 -8.84 -1.07 -6.73
N PHE A 93 -8.58 -2.27 -6.20
CA PHE A 93 -8.78 -3.53 -6.91
C PHE A 93 -10.19 -4.13 -6.75
N GLY A 94 -11.12 -3.40 -6.13
CA GLY A 94 -12.50 -3.88 -5.92
C GLY A 94 -12.61 -5.09 -4.99
N ILE A 95 -11.64 -5.27 -4.09
CA ILE A 95 -11.64 -6.34 -3.09
C ILE A 95 -12.53 -5.88 -1.93
N ASP A 96 -13.55 -6.68 -1.62
CA ASP A 96 -14.47 -6.35 -0.54
C ASP A 96 -13.75 -6.39 0.82
N THR A 97 -13.83 -5.25 1.50
CA THR A 97 -13.25 -4.99 2.81
C THR A 97 -14.35 -4.71 3.85
N ALA A 98 -15.59 -5.13 3.62
CA ALA A 98 -16.74 -4.82 4.49
C ALA A 98 -16.54 -5.18 5.98
N ASP A 99 -15.70 -6.17 6.28
CA ASP A 99 -15.35 -6.56 7.66
C ASP A 99 -14.32 -5.61 8.33
N TYR A 100 -13.91 -4.53 7.68
CA TYR A 100 -13.01 -3.54 8.28
C TYR A 100 -13.70 -2.82 9.43
N SER A 101 -13.29 -3.16 10.64
CA SER A 101 -13.59 -2.36 11.81
C SER A 101 -12.64 -1.16 11.85
N PHE A 102 -13.14 0.02 11.48
CA PHE A 102 -12.43 1.30 11.58
C PHE A 102 -12.19 1.76 13.04
N GLY A 103 -12.08 0.83 14.00
CA GLY A 103 -11.87 1.14 15.42
C GLY A 103 -10.61 1.99 15.67
N TYR A 104 -9.62 1.90 14.79
CA TYR A 104 -8.42 2.75 14.81
C TYR A 104 -8.69 4.20 14.37
N VAL A 105 -9.67 4.42 13.47
CA VAL A 105 -10.01 5.76 12.95
C VAL A 105 -10.60 6.66 14.04
N ALA A 106 -11.36 6.08 14.98
CA ALA A 106 -12.10 6.83 15.99
C ALA A 106 -11.22 7.52 17.05
N GLY A 107 -9.93 7.16 17.16
CA GLY A 107 -9.04 7.68 18.21
C GLY A 107 -7.65 8.11 17.75
N TRP A 108 -7.19 7.72 16.56
CA TRP A 108 -5.78 7.93 16.19
C TRP A 108 -5.37 9.41 16.05
N SER A 109 -6.33 10.28 15.68
CA SER A 109 -6.07 11.71 15.48
C SER A 109 -6.10 12.50 16.80
N HIS A 110 -6.60 11.89 17.88
CA HIS A 110 -6.75 12.56 19.16
C HIS A 110 -5.37 12.90 19.76
N GLY A 111 -5.14 14.18 20.05
CA GLY A 111 -3.89 14.66 20.61
C GLY A 111 -2.72 14.72 19.62
N LYS A 112 -2.96 14.55 18.32
CA LYS A 112 -1.97 14.79 17.25
C LYS A 112 -2.07 16.22 16.73
N ASP A 113 -0.93 16.81 16.40
CA ASP A 113 -0.91 18.08 15.69
C ASP A 113 -1.15 17.89 14.17
N LEU A 114 -1.44 18.99 13.48
CA LEU A 114 -1.73 18.98 12.04
C LEU A 114 -0.54 18.46 11.20
N SER A 115 0.69 18.69 11.63
CA SER A 115 1.88 18.23 10.91
C SER A 115 2.02 16.71 10.99
N GLN A 116 1.75 16.12 12.15
CA GLN A 116 1.74 14.67 12.35
C GLN A 116 0.63 14.00 11.52
N LEU A 117 -0.57 14.59 11.49
CA LEU A 117 -1.68 14.09 10.67
C LEU A 117 -1.32 14.13 9.18
N LYS A 118 -0.77 15.24 8.71
CA LYS A 118 -0.34 15.40 7.31
C LYS A 118 0.76 14.41 6.94
N ALA A 119 1.75 14.21 7.81
CA ALA A 119 2.82 13.25 7.57
C ALA A 119 2.28 11.83 7.39
N SER A 120 1.39 11.37 8.28
CA SER A 120 0.74 10.05 8.15
C SER A 120 -0.06 9.93 6.85
N LEU A 121 -0.84 10.95 6.48
CA LEU A 121 -1.62 10.93 5.24
C LEU A 121 -0.74 10.88 3.99
N GLU A 122 0.38 11.59 3.99
CA GLU A 122 1.34 11.56 2.89
C GLU A 122 2.02 10.20 2.76
N LEU A 123 2.40 9.57 3.88
CA LEU A 123 2.92 8.19 3.90
C LEU A 123 1.90 7.21 3.32
N ILE A 124 0.65 7.26 3.80
CA ILE A 124 -0.43 6.40 3.32
C ILE A 124 -0.65 6.58 1.82
N ARG A 125 -0.74 7.84 1.36
CA ARG A 125 -0.98 8.18 -0.05
C ARG A 125 0.15 7.66 -0.94
N ASN A 126 1.40 7.92 -0.57
CA ASN A 126 2.56 7.56 -1.39
C ASN A 126 2.76 6.04 -1.45
N THR A 127 2.67 5.35 -0.32
CA THR A 127 2.84 3.88 -0.28
C THR A 127 1.69 3.15 -0.96
N ALA A 128 0.45 3.62 -0.81
CA ALA A 128 -0.68 3.03 -1.54
C ALA A 128 -0.50 3.18 -3.05
N ALA A 129 -0.06 4.36 -3.53
CA ALA A 129 0.23 4.58 -4.95
C ALA A 129 1.35 3.64 -5.45
N GLU A 130 2.46 3.54 -4.69
CA GLU A 130 3.56 2.62 -5.02
C GLU A 130 3.09 1.17 -5.12
N LEU A 131 2.26 0.71 -4.18
CA LEU A 131 1.74 -0.66 -4.19
C LEU A 131 0.76 -0.90 -5.34
N ILE A 132 -0.11 0.07 -5.65
CA ILE A 132 -1.03 -0.02 -6.78
C ILE A 132 -0.25 -0.13 -8.09
N ASP A 133 0.70 0.77 -8.33
CA ASP A 133 1.54 0.77 -9.54
C ASP A 133 2.42 -0.49 -9.61
N GLY A 134 2.89 -0.99 -8.47
CA GLY A 134 3.65 -2.24 -8.43
C GLY A 134 2.83 -3.49 -8.72
N ILE A 135 1.54 -3.51 -8.33
CA ILE A 135 0.64 -4.64 -8.55
C ILE A 135 0.05 -4.64 -9.95
N ASP A 136 -0.35 -3.47 -10.44
CA ASP A 136 -0.91 -3.25 -11.78
C ASP A 136 -0.23 -2.06 -12.44
N PRO A 137 0.96 -2.27 -13.03
CA PRO A 137 1.73 -1.18 -13.61
C PRO A 137 0.94 -0.48 -14.72
N PRO A 138 0.96 0.87 -14.76
CA PRO A 138 0.31 1.61 -15.83
C PRO A 138 0.74 1.09 -17.19
N LYS A 139 -0.22 0.70 -18.03
CA LYS A 139 0.07 0.31 -19.41
C LYS A 139 0.82 1.46 -20.08
N GLU A 140 2.01 1.18 -20.62
CA GLU A 140 2.76 2.16 -21.39
C GLU A 140 1.84 2.81 -22.42
N LEU A 141 1.69 4.13 -22.35
CA LEU A 141 0.99 4.86 -23.40
C LEU A 141 1.82 4.70 -24.68
N PRO A 142 1.21 4.35 -25.83
CA PRO A 142 1.93 4.31 -27.09
C PRO A 142 2.57 5.68 -27.33
N PRO A 143 3.80 5.73 -27.89
CA PRO A 143 4.49 6.99 -28.11
C PRO A 143 3.60 7.94 -28.93
N PRO A 144 3.59 9.24 -28.62
CA PRO A 144 2.69 10.18 -29.28
C PRO A 144 2.91 10.14 -30.79
N THR A 145 1.89 9.69 -31.52
CA THR A 145 1.90 9.69 -32.98
C THR A 145 2.13 11.11 -33.48
N GLN A 146 3.28 11.35 -34.10
CA GLN A 146 3.56 12.60 -34.81
C GLN A 146 2.53 12.75 -35.94
N LYS A 147 1.56 13.65 -35.75
CA LYS A 147 0.66 14.06 -36.83
C LYS A 147 1.53 14.68 -37.93
N LYS A 148 1.71 13.96 -39.04
CA LYS A 148 2.30 14.51 -40.27
C LYS A 148 1.58 15.82 -40.60
N GLN A 149 2.29 16.93 -40.52
CA GLN A 149 1.80 18.22 -40.98
C GLN A 149 1.39 18.06 -42.45
N ARG A 150 0.09 18.23 -42.74
CA ARG A 150 -0.41 18.32 -44.11
C ARG A 150 0.20 19.58 -44.73
N THR A 151 1.15 19.39 -45.63
CA THR A 151 1.75 20.46 -46.44
C THR A 151 0.66 21.13 -47.26
N LYS A 152 0.36 22.38 -46.94
CA LYS A 152 -0.63 23.21 -47.62
C LYS A 152 -0.01 23.72 -48.94
N ARG A 153 -0.15 22.98 -50.04
CA ARG A 153 0.15 23.52 -51.38
C ARG A 153 -0.94 24.53 -51.76
N ARG A 154 -0.60 25.83 -51.74
CA ARG A 154 -1.39 26.89 -52.38
C ARG A 154 -1.12 26.82 -53.89
N ASN A 155 -2.13 26.47 -54.68
CA ASN A 155 -2.14 26.73 -56.12
C ASN A 155 -2.67 28.15 -56.33
N ALA A 156 -1.83 29.07 -56.82
CA ALA A 156 -2.26 30.34 -57.38
C ALA A 156 -2.57 30.12 -58.85
N TYR A 157 -3.83 30.30 -59.23
CA TYR A 157 -4.31 30.38 -60.59
C TYR A 157 -5.05 31.73 -60.68
N GLU A 158 -4.32 32.78 -61.05
CA GLU A 158 -4.87 34.06 -61.53
C GLU A 158 -4.37 34.14 -62.98
N ARG A 159 -5.16 33.66 -63.96
CA ARG A 159 -6.17 34.37 -64.76
C ARG A 159 -5.75 35.79 -65.21
N SER A 160 -5.69 35.89 -66.55
CA SER A 160 -5.79 37.07 -67.43
C SER A 160 -4.49 37.76 -67.80
#